data_AF-X1DTA7-F1
#
_entry.id   AF-X1DTA7-F1
#
_cell.length_a   1.000
_cell.length_b   1.000
_cell.length_c   1.000
_cell.angle_alpha   90.00
_cell.angle_beta   90.00
_cell.angle_gamma   90.00
#
_symmetry.space_group_name_H-M   'P 1'
#
loop_
_entity.id
_entity.type
_entity.pdbx_description
1 polymer ?
#
loop_
_entity_poly.entity_id
_entity_poly.type
_entity_poly.pdbx_seq_one_letter_code
_entity_poly.pdbx_strand_id
1 'polypeptide(L)'
;AKLIMKWRNDEITREMSFNQELKKWEEFKNEYYNNYFNNIPLFITLNGIKIAFVSYIKKTEEIYIIGINLDPNYREHYCDMLLDQNIYEINPYENLLLKKKSKILLGPKYVLLDPNYTKISPNKKISCLSKINICFGGSDPVNLTSKIIDIIKTINYINFDIIVGPYYQHYKELHEKTKEFLNIRLFKNPENMEKLLNESQLAIGSTGISSYERCYLGIPTIVITISENQINVAKNLEKKGVIDYLDHYDNFDENKLTILIEKYYNNEKLNKKREKCLKLIDGKG
;
A
#
# COMPACT_ATOMS: atom_id res chain seq x y z
N ALA A 1 5.81 -23.39 14.47
CA ALA A 1 5.36 -22.30 15.36
C ALA A 1 6.55 -21.51 15.92
N LYS A 2 7.29 -21.99 16.94
CA LYS A 2 8.42 -21.24 17.53
C LYS A 2 9.51 -20.82 16.54
N LEU A 3 9.89 -21.69 15.61
CA LEU A 3 10.84 -21.37 14.52
C LEU A 3 10.35 -20.20 13.66
N ILE A 4 9.08 -20.25 13.25
CA ILE A 4 8.47 -19.21 12.41
C ILE A 4 8.30 -17.90 13.19
N MET A 5 7.99 -17.97 14.49
CA MET A 5 8.00 -16.79 15.35
C MET A 5 9.38 -16.14 15.40
N LYS A 6 10.44 -16.95 15.48
CA LYS A 6 11.82 -16.47 15.44
C LYS A 6 12.10 -15.75 14.12
N TRP A 7 11.68 -16.32 12.99
CA TRP A 7 11.80 -15.68 11.67
C TRP A 7 11.01 -14.38 11.57
N ARG A 8 9.79 -14.34 12.12
CA ARG A 8 8.95 -13.14 12.16
C ARG A 8 9.54 -12.05 13.06
N ASN A 9 10.16 -12.43 14.18
CA ASN A 9 10.78 -11.51 15.15
C ASN A 9 12.22 -11.12 14.77
N ASP A 10 12.77 -11.67 13.71
CA ASP A 10 14.06 -11.28 13.17
C ASP A 10 14.06 -9.80 12.76
N GLU A 11 15.17 -9.12 13.00
CA GLU A 11 15.31 -7.67 12.82
C GLU A 11 14.98 -7.23 11.40
N ILE A 12 15.59 -7.88 10.39
CA ILE A 12 15.39 -7.59 8.98
C ILE A 12 13.93 -7.83 8.58
N THR A 13 13.30 -8.89 9.10
CA THR A 13 11.87 -9.16 8.83
C THR A 13 10.97 -8.08 9.39
N ARG A 14 11.24 -7.60 10.60
CA ARG A 14 10.41 -6.59 11.25
C ARG A 14 10.52 -5.25 10.53
N GLU A 15 11.72 -4.85 10.12
CA GLU A 15 11.94 -3.63 9.33
C GLU A 15 11.14 -3.62 8.02
N MET A 16 11.01 -4.77 7.37
CA MET A 16 10.25 -4.92 6.12
C MET A 16 8.74 -5.12 6.34
N SER A 17 8.30 -5.40 7.57
CA SER A 17 6.93 -5.75 7.92
C SER A 17 6.10 -4.52 8.32
N PHE A 18 4.80 -4.56 8.07
CA PHE A 18 3.84 -3.57 8.60
C PHE A 18 3.77 -3.58 10.14
N ASN A 19 4.23 -4.66 10.78
CA ASN A 19 4.22 -4.80 12.22
C ASN A 19 5.66 -5.04 12.70
N GLN A 20 6.25 -3.97 13.26
CA GLN A 20 7.66 -3.90 13.66
C GLN A 20 7.90 -4.35 15.11
N GLU A 21 6.85 -4.45 15.94
CA GLU A 21 6.99 -4.83 17.35
C GLU A 21 7.35 -6.30 17.53
N LEU A 22 8.02 -6.69 18.61
CA LEU A 22 8.24 -8.10 18.95
C LEU A 22 6.93 -8.79 19.31
N LYS A 23 6.67 -9.95 18.70
CA LYS A 23 5.50 -10.74 19.06
C LYS A 23 5.84 -11.73 20.16
N LYS A 24 5.03 -11.72 21.23
CA LYS A 24 5.14 -12.67 22.33
C LYS A 24 4.62 -14.04 21.90
N TRP A 25 5.12 -15.10 22.53
CA TRP A 25 4.77 -16.47 22.16
C TRP A 25 3.30 -16.77 22.35
N GLU A 26 2.70 -16.28 23.43
CA GLU A 26 1.32 -16.53 23.81
C GLU A 26 0.35 -15.96 22.75
N GLU A 27 0.66 -14.76 22.23
CA GLU A 27 -0.09 -14.10 21.17
C GLU A 27 0.15 -14.78 19.81
N PHE A 28 1.41 -15.07 19.49
CA PHE A 28 1.77 -15.66 18.20
C PHE A 28 1.25 -17.09 18.06
N LYS A 29 1.19 -17.87 19.14
CA LYS A 29 0.75 -19.27 19.12
C LYS A 29 -0.64 -19.40 18.52
N ASN A 30 -1.59 -18.57 18.97
CA ASN A 30 -2.97 -18.62 18.50
C ASN A 30 -3.09 -18.16 17.05
N GLU A 31 -2.42 -17.06 16.68
CA GLU A 31 -2.33 -16.60 15.29
C GLU A 31 -1.73 -17.68 14.37
N TYR A 32 -0.66 -18.33 14.83
CA TYR A 32 0.05 -19.35 14.07
C TYR A 32 -0.86 -20.52 13.67
N TYR A 33 -1.63 -21.04 14.62
CA TYR A 33 -2.55 -22.14 14.37
C TYR A 33 -3.75 -21.72 13.52
N ASN A 34 -4.30 -20.53 13.76
CA ASN A 34 -5.53 -20.09 13.08
C ASN A 34 -5.28 -19.57 11.66
N ASN A 35 -4.14 -18.93 11.42
CA ASN A 35 -3.90 -18.17 10.18
C ASN A 35 -2.85 -18.79 9.25
N TYR A 36 -1.85 -19.51 9.77
CA TYR A 36 -0.78 -20.04 8.92
C TYR A 36 -0.97 -21.53 8.61
N PHE A 37 -1.60 -22.30 9.51
CA PHE A 37 -1.65 -23.75 9.41
C PHE A 37 -2.95 -24.36 9.97
N ASN A 38 -3.99 -24.42 9.14
CA ASN A 38 -5.15 -25.26 9.41
C ASN A 38 -4.87 -26.77 9.20
N ASN A 39 -3.70 -27.14 8.67
CA ASN A 39 -3.24 -28.52 8.40
C ASN A 39 -1.71 -28.66 8.58
N ILE A 40 -1.16 -29.88 8.44
CA ILE A 40 0.28 -30.20 8.56
C ILE A 40 1.13 -29.20 7.76
N PRO A 41 2.13 -28.54 8.39
CA PRO A 41 2.94 -27.53 7.73
C PRO A 41 3.86 -28.13 6.67
N LEU A 42 3.79 -27.60 5.44
CA LEU A 42 4.77 -27.86 4.39
C LEU A 42 5.98 -26.93 4.59
N PHE A 43 7.11 -27.54 4.95
CA PHE A 43 8.39 -26.86 5.02
C PHE A 43 9.23 -27.19 3.79
N ILE A 44 9.88 -26.16 3.24
CA ILE A 44 10.93 -26.36 2.22
C ILE A 44 12.24 -26.50 2.97
N THR A 45 12.99 -27.55 2.64
CA THR A 45 14.28 -27.84 3.27
C THR A 45 15.43 -27.78 2.27
N LEU A 46 16.58 -27.31 2.71
CA LEU A 46 17.86 -27.40 2.01
C LEU A 46 18.82 -28.15 2.91
N ASN A 47 19.32 -29.31 2.45
CA ASN A 47 20.21 -30.19 3.22
C ASN A 47 19.67 -30.54 4.62
N GLY A 48 18.35 -30.75 4.73
CA GLY A 48 17.70 -31.09 6.01
C GLY A 48 17.36 -29.91 6.92
N ILE A 49 17.77 -28.68 6.56
CA ILE A 49 17.45 -27.45 7.31
C ILE A 49 16.17 -26.86 6.74
N LYS A 50 15.21 -26.47 7.60
CA LYS A 50 13.99 -25.77 7.20
C LYS A 50 14.34 -24.33 6.82
N ILE A 51 14.17 -23.96 5.56
CA ILE A 51 14.56 -22.64 5.03
C ILE A 51 13.37 -21.79 4.58
N ALA A 52 12.20 -22.41 4.41
CA ALA A 52 10.96 -21.69 4.15
C ALA A 52 9.77 -22.52 4.61
N PHE A 53 8.62 -21.86 4.69
CA PHE A 53 7.34 -22.54 4.87
C PHE A 53 6.27 -21.98 3.95
N VAL A 54 5.33 -22.85 3.63
CA VAL A 54 4.16 -22.51 2.82
C VAL A 54 3.03 -22.07 3.75
N SER A 55 2.54 -20.84 3.57
CA SER A 55 1.36 -20.31 4.26
C SER A 55 0.16 -20.25 3.32
N TYR A 56 -1.00 -20.70 3.78
CA TYR A 56 -2.25 -20.54 3.03
C TYR A 56 -2.88 -19.19 3.37
N ILE A 57 -2.94 -18.28 2.39
CA ILE A 57 -3.46 -16.92 2.59
C ILE A 57 -4.98 -16.91 2.40
N LYS A 58 -5.50 -17.70 1.45
CA LYS A 58 -6.93 -17.87 1.22
C LYS A 58 -7.21 -19.26 0.65
N LYS A 59 -8.24 -19.91 1.17
CA LYS A 59 -8.78 -21.17 0.66
C LYS A 59 -10.24 -20.94 0.29
N THR A 60 -10.57 -21.06 -0.98
CA THR A 60 -11.95 -21.30 -1.45
C THR A 60 -12.06 -22.73 -1.97
N GLU A 61 -13.25 -23.19 -2.34
CA GLU A 61 -13.44 -24.52 -2.94
C GLU A 61 -12.68 -24.69 -4.26
N GLU A 62 -12.34 -23.59 -4.94
CA GLU A 62 -11.75 -23.60 -6.28
C GLU A 62 -10.33 -23.01 -6.35
N ILE A 63 -9.91 -22.17 -5.39
CA ILE A 63 -8.65 -21.42 -5.47
C ILE A 63 -7.88 -21.49 -4.14
N TYR A 64 -6.60 -21.81 -4.23
CA TYR A 64 -5.63 -21.70 -3.13
C TYR A 64 -4.66 -20.56 -3.41
N ILE A 65 -4.67 -19.53 -2.55
CA ILE A 65 -3.63 -18.50 -2.56
C ILE A 65 -2.55 -18.92 -1.57
N ILE A 66 -1.34 -19.12 -2.07
CA ILE A 66 -0.21 -19.66 -1.33
C ILE A 66 0.88 -18.60 -1.23
N GLY A 67 1.40 -18.38 -0.02
CA GLY A 67 2.58 -17.57 0.25
C GLY A 67 3.77 -18.46 0.62
N ILE A 68 4.97 -18.12 0.14
CA ILE A 68 6.22 -18.77 0.55
C ILE A 68 6.99 -17.78 1.42
N ASN A 69 7.24 -18.15 2.67
CA ASN A 69 7.93 -17.30 3.64
C ASN A 69 9.30 -17.90 3.94
N LEU A 70 10.36 -17.16 3.60
CA LEU A 70 11.75 -17.57 3.74
C LEU A 70 12.31 -17.22 5.13
N ASP A 71 13.14 -18.11 5.67
CA ASP A 71 14.03 -17.86 6.80
C ASP A 71 14.90 -16.62 6.49
N PRO A 72 14.96 -15.63 7.39
CA PRO A 72 15.77 -14.43 7.22
C PRO A 72 17.24 -14.70 6.89
N ASN A 73 17.83 -15.75 7.47
CA ASN A 73 19.23 -16.13 7.22
C ASN A 73 19.46 -16.68 5.81
N TYR A 74 18.38 -17.08 5.13
CA TYR A 74 18.39 -17.57 3.75
C TYR A 74 17.81 -16.54 2.78
N ARG A 75 17.67 -15.28 3.22
CA ARG A 75 17.36 -14.14 2.33
C ARG A 75 18.58 -13.60 1.59
N GLU A 76 19.75 -14.22 1.73
CA GLU A 76 20.80 -14.01 0.73
C GLU A 76 20.18 -14.27 -0.64
N HIS A 77 20.10 -13.23 -1.47
CA HIS A 77 19.37 -13.26 -2.72
C HIS A 77 20.16 -14.06 -3.77
N TYR A 78 20.18 -15.38 -3.62
CA TYR A 78 20.65 -16.31 -4.64
C TYR A 78 19.56 -16.53 -5.69
N CYS A 79 19.16 -15.46 -6.36
CA CYS A 79 18.20 -15.51 -7.45
C CYS A 79 18.86 -15.18 -8.78
N ASP A 80 18.42 -15.82 -9.85
CA ASP A 80 18.82 -15.43 -11.21
C ASP A 80 18.19 -14.09 -11.61
N MET A 81 17.07 -13.72 -10.98
CA MET A 81 16.39 -12.45 -11.19
C MET A 81 15.78 -11.92 -9.89
N LEU A 82 15.96 -10.63 -9.61
CA LEU A 82 15.34 -9.91 -8.50
C LEU A 82 14.39 -8.87 -9.09
N LEU A 83 13.14 -8.84 -8.64
CA LEU A 83 12.15 -7.84 -8.99
C LEU A 83 11.78 -7.02 -7.76
N ASP A 84 11.98 -5.71 -7.84
CA ASP A 84 11.41 -4.76 -6.89
C ASP A 84 10.90 -3.53 -7.63
N GLN A 85 9.58 -3.36 -7.57
CA GLN A 85 8.85 -2.30 -8.24
C GLN A 85 8.99 -0.92 -7.57
N ASN A 86 9.57 -0.86 -6.37
CA ASN A 86 9.67 0.39 -5.62
C ASN A 86 10.63 1.39 -6.24
N ILE A 87 10.32 2.67 -6.02
CA ILE A 87 11.18 3.76 -6.47
C ILE A 87 12.33 4.01 -5.51
N TYR A 88 13.54 4.03 -6.06
CA TYR A 88 14.78 4.24 -5.34
C TYR A 88 15.63 5.32 -5.99
N GLU A 89 16.32 6.14 -5.20
CA GLU A 89 17.38 7.04 -5.70
C GLU A 89 18.69 6.28 -5.94
N ILE A 90 19.00 5.36 -5.04
CA ILE A 90 20.20 4.52 -5.06
C ILE A 90 19.72 3.07 -5.01
N ASN A 91 20.33 2.19 -5.79
CA ASN A 91 19.98 0.77 -5.80
C ASN A 91 20.18 0.16 -4.39
N PRO A 92 19.11 -0.25 -3.69
CA PRO A 92 19.22 -0.76 -2.31
C PRO A 92 19.93 -2.11 -2.26
N TYR A 93 20.10 -2.77 -3.41
CA TYR A 93 20.69 -4.09 -3.55
C TYR A 93 22.12 -4.08 -4.04
N GLU A 94 22.73 -2.89 -4.24
CA GLU A 94 24.08 -2.76 -4.79
C GLU A 94 25.15 -3.48 -3.94
N ASN A 95 24.98 -3.46 -2.61
CA ASN A 95 25.90 -4.09 -1.66
C ASN A 95 25.44 -5.49 -1.19
N LEU A 96 24.32 -6.01 -1.70
CA LEU A 96 23.90 -7.35 -1.34
C LEU A 96 24.77 -8.39 -2.04
N LEU A 97 24.96 -9.54 -1.38
CA LEU A 97 25.64 -10.71 -1.92
C LEU A 97 24.78 -11.40 -3.00
N LEU A 98 24.40 -10.65 -4.04
CA LEU A 98 23.83 -11.17 -5.26
C LEU A 98 24.94 -11.92 -6.01
N LYS A 99 24.62 -13.05 -6.65
CA LYS A 99 25.56 -13.64 -7.62
C LYS A 99 25.90 -12.55 -8.65
N LYS A 100 27.16 -12.52 -9.11
CA LYS A 100 27.65 -11.65 -10.21
C LYS A 100 26.81 -11.68 -11.53
N LYS A 101 25.72 -12.47 -11.59
CA LYS A 101 24.84 -12.67 -12.75
C LYS A 101 23.35 -12.44 -12.47
N SER A 102 22.94 -12.05 -11.26
CA SER A 102 21.53 -11.81 -10.96
C SER A 102 20.99 -10.62 -11.77
N LYS A 103 19.92 -10.83 -12.56
CA LYS A 103 19.24 -9.78 -13.30
C LYS A 103 18.38 -8.95 -12.34
N ILE A 104 18.71 -7.69 -12.14
CA ILE A 104 17.96 -6.82 -11.22
C ILE A 104 16.96 -5.97 -12.00
N LEU A 105 15.67 -6.19 -11.74
CA LEU A 105 14.55 -5.44 -12.29
C LEU A 105 14.03 -4.47 -11.22
N LEU A 106 14.54 -3.23 -11.24
CA LEU A 106 14.15 -2.19 -10.29
C LEU A 106 13.29 -1.09 -10.88
N GLY A 107 12.36 -0.65 -10.03
CA GLY A 107 11.66 0.60 -10.17
C GLY A 107 10.30 0.52 -10.84
N PRO A 108 9.64 1.69 -10.97
CA PRO A 108 8.25 1.80 -11.43
C PRO A 108 7.94 1.19 -12.79
N LYS A 109 8.96 1.01 -13.66
CA LYS A 109 8.82 0.34 -14.96
C LYS A 109 8.45 -1.14 -14.88
N TYR A 110 8.63 -1.77 -13.71
CA TYR A 110 8.31 -3.17 -13.47
C TYR A 110 7.16 -3.37 -12.47
N VAL A 111 6.33 -2.34 -12.28
CA VAL A 111 5.16 -2.43 -11.41
C VAL A 111 4.16 -3.43 -12.00
N LEU A 112 3.72 -4.35 -11.16
CA LEU A 112 2.66 -5.31 -11.49
C LEU A 112 1.31 -4.74 -11.06
N LEU A 113 0.58 -4.16 -12.01
CA LEU A 113 -0.79 -3.68 -11.79
C LEU A 113 -1.79 -4.82 -11.93
N ASP A 114 -2.91 -4.73 -11.21
CA ASP A 114 -4.07 -5.59 -11.48
C ASP A 114 -4.53 -5.39 -12.95
N PRO A 115 -4.75 -6.45 -13.74
CA PRO A 115 -5.18 -6.36 -15.13
C PRO A 115 -6.46 -5.55 -15.36
N ASN A 116 -7.29 -5.31 -14.34
CA ASN A 116 -8.45 -4.44 -14.47
C ASN A 116 -8.07 -2.98 -14.71
N TYR A 117 -6.92 -2.50 -14.21
CA TYR A 117 -6.44 -1.15 -14.52
C TYR A 117 -6.11 -0.99 -16.01
N THR A 118 -5.53 -2.01 -16.66
CA THR A 118 -5.19 -1.93 -18.09
C THR A 118 -6.42 -1.95 -19.01
N LYS A 119 -7.60 -2.32 -18.49
CA LYS A 119 -8.89 -2.27 -19.20
C LYS A 119 -9.55 -0.89 -19.16
N ILE A 120 -9.03 0.05 -18.37
CA ILE A 120 -9.57 1.40 -18.27
C ILE A 120 -8.54 2.44 -18.70
N SER A 121 -9.04 3.50 -19.33
CA SER A 121 -8.22 4.66 -19.67
C SER A 121 -8.23 5.66 -18.52
N PRO A 122 -7.08 6.29 -18.21
CA PRO A 122 -7.01 7.38 -17.25
C PRO A 122 -8.01 8.49 -17.60
N ASN A 123 -8.63 9.05 -16.57
CA ASN A 123 -9.67 10.06 -16.75
C ASN A 123 -9.14 11.31 -17.47
N LYS A 124 -10.01 12.11 -18.10
CA LYS A 124 -9.60 13.31 -18.87
C LYS A 124 -8.92 14.36 -17.97
N LYS A 125 -8.35 15.40 -18.61
CA LYS A 125 -7.73 16.55 -17.91
C LYS A 125 -8.67 17.09 -16.84
N ILE A 126 -8.11 17.45 -15.68
CA ILE A 126 -8.89 17.86 -14.52
C ILE A 126 -9.34 19.32 -14.70
N SER A 127 -10.64 19.54 -14.89
CA SER A 127 -11.24 20.89 -14.99
C SER A 127 -11.40 21.53 -13.61
N CYS A 128 -11.89 20.76 -12.64
CA CYS A 128 -12.08 21.16 -11.24
C CYS A 128 -11.88 19.95 -10.32
N LEU A 129 -11.55 20.20 -9.05
CA LEU A 129 -11.52 19.16 -8.02
C LEU A 129 -12.94 18.99 -7.46
N SER A 130 -13.66 17.98 -7.96
CA SER A 130 -15.03 17.68 -7.52
C SER A 130 -15.11 16.46 -6.60
N LYS A 131 -14.10 15.59 -6.67
CA LYS A 131 -14.06 14.33 -5.93
C LYS A 131 -12.64 13.95 -5.48
N ILE A 132 -12.52 13.59 -4.21
CA ILE A 132 -11.31 13.05 -3.59
C ILE A 132 -11.56 11.59 -3.17
N ASN A 133 -10.64 10.70 -3.51
CA ASN A 133 -10.62 9.35 -2.95
C ASN A 133 -9.77 9.30 -1.68
N ILE A 134 -10.22 8.57 -0.65
CA ILE A 134 -9.47 8.34 0.59
C ILE A 134 -9.31 6.84 0.81
N CYS A 135 -8.06 6.36 0.82
CA CYS A 135 -7.75 4.94 1.03
C CYS A 135 -6.34 4.75 1.61
N PHE A 136 -6.25 4.11 2.77
CA PHE A 136 -4.99 3.80 3.47
C PHE A 136 -4.56 2.34 3.38
N GLY A 137 -5.16 1.58 2.46
CA GLY A 137 -4.78 0.19 2.15
C GLY A 137 -5.71 -0.86 2.76
N GLY A 138 -5.22 -2.10 2.82
CA GLY A 138 -6.04 -3.28 3.13
C GLY A 138 -6.55 -3.34 4.57
N SER A 139 -5.80 -2.81 5.53
CA SER A 139 -6.07 -2.94 6.97
C SER A 139 -6.22 -1.62 7.71
N ASP A 140 -5.52 -0.55 7.31
CA ASP A 140 -5.46 0.74 8.02
C ASP A 140 -5.38 0.58 9.56
N PRO A 141 -4.27 -0.01 10.07
CA PRO A 141 -4.18 -0.46 11.45
C PRO A 141 -4.19 0.66 12.49
N VAL A 142 -3.83 1.88 12.07
CA VAL A 142 -3.81 3.09 12.92
C VAL A 142 -5.11 3.89 12.82
N ASN A 143 -6.11 3.37 12.10
CA ASN A 143 -7.41 3.99 11.89
C ASN A 143 -7.31 5.42 11.33
N LEU A 144 -6.36 5.65 10.42
CA LEU A 144 -6.10 6.97 9.84
C LEU A 144 -7.30 7.45 9.02
N THR A 145 -8.05 6.53 8.42
CA THR A 145 -9.31 6.84 7.70
C THR A 145 -10.28 7.63 8.58
N SER A 146 -10.49 7.19 9.84
CA SER A 146 -11.37 7.88 10.78
C SER A 146 -10.85 9.28 11.14
N LYS A 147 -9.53 9.42 11.36
CA LYS A 147 -8.91 10.72 11.65
C LYS A 147 -9.07 11.70 10.48
N ILE A 148 -8.88 11.24 9.24
CA ILE A 148 -9.04 12.08 8.05
C ILE A 148 -10.49 12.57 7.91
N ILE A 149 -11.48 11.72 8.20
CA ILE A 149 -12.89 12.13 8.20
C ILE A 149 -13.15 13.30 9.16
N ASP A 150 -12.51 13.34 10.34
CA ASP A 150 -12.67 14.47 11.26
C ASP A 150 -12.15 15.79 10.70
N ILE A 151 -11.14 15.73 9.83
CA ILE A 151 -10.55 16.91 9.19
C ILE A 151 -11.43 17.36 8.01
N ILE A 152 -11.89 16.42 7.18
CA ILE A 152 -12.61 16.75 5.94
C ILE A 152 -14.11 16.99 6.13
N LYS A 153 -14.71 16.64 7.28
CA LYS A 153 -16.16 16.79 7.50
C LYS A 153 -16.68 18.22 7.39
N THR A 154 -15.79 19.21 7.49
CA THR A 154 -16.11 20.64 7.32
C THR A 154 -16.10 21.08 5.85
N ILE A 155 -15.58 20.25 4.95
CA ILE A 155 -15.48 20.51 3.51
C ILE A 155 -16.70 19.92 2.82
N ASN A 156 -17.68 20.77 2.46
CA ASN A 156 -18.96 20.34 1.89
C ASN A 156 -19.08 20.57 0.37
N TYR A 157 -18.10 21.24 -0.25
CA TYR A 157 -18.08 21.57 -1.67
C TYR A 157 -17.28 20.57 -2.52
N ILE A 158 -16.74 19.51 -1.90
CA ILE A 158 -16.05 18.38 -2.54
C ILE A 158 -16.72 17.08 -2.12
N ASN A 159 -16.84 16.12 -3.05
CA ASN A 159 -17.29 14.77 -2.73
C ASN A 159 -16.11 13.88 -2.30
N PHE A 160 -16.35 12.98 -1.35
CA PHE A 160 -15.34 12.07 -0.83
C PHE A 160 -15.79 10.62 -0.99
N ASP A 161 -14.97 9.82 -1.67
CA ASP A 161 -15.12 8.37 -1.69
C ASP A 161 -14.12 7.76 -0.70
N ILE A 162 -14.64 7.31 0.45
CA ILE A 162 -13.88 6.63 1.49
C ILE A 162 -13.86 5.14 1.17
N ILE A 163 -12.68 4.57 0.99
CA ILE A 163 -12.52 3.14 0.73
C ILE A 163 -11.69 2.52 1.85
N VAL A 164 -12.25 1.49 2.48
CA VAL A 164 -11.55 0.66 3.46
C VAL A 164 -11.41 -0.77 2.95
N GLY A 165 -10.24 -1.36 3.21
CA GLY A 165 -9.92 -2.70 2.78
C GLY A 165 -10.63 -3.81 3.58
N PRO A 166 -10.42 -5.08 3.18
CA PRO A 166 -11.12 -6.22 3.77
C PRO A 166 -10.75 -6.48 5.24
N TYR A 167 -9.61 -5.96 5.71
CA TYR A 167 -9.10 -6.19 7.06
C TYR A 167 -9.32 -5.01 8.02
N TYR A 168 -10.02 -3.96 7.58
CA TYR A 168 -10.32 -2.80 8.42
C TYR A 168 -11.30 -3.17 9.55
N GLN A 169 -10.91 -2.92 10.80
CA GLN A 169 -11.63 -3.40 11.99
C GLN A 169 -12.75 -2.47 12.46
N HIS A 170 -12.72 -1.18 12.09
CA HIS A 170 -13.59 -0.14 12.66
C HIS A 170 -14.74 0.27 11.72
N TYR A 171 -15.21 -0.65 10.87
CA TYR A 171 -16.18 -0.31 9.83
C TYR A 171 -17.51 0.20 10.38
N LYS A 172 -18.01 -0.36 11.48
CA LYS A 172 -19.31 0.02 12.06
C LYS A 172 -19.26 1.46 12.58
N GLU A 173 -18.22 1.78 13.34
CA GLU A 173 -18.00 3.13 13.88
C GLU A 173 -17.79 4.14 12.75
N LEU A 174 -17.04 3.76 11.71
CA LEU A 174 -16.82 4.59 10.54
C LEU A 174 -18.10 4.87 9.76
N HIS A 175 -18.97 3.86 9.60
CA HIS A 175 -20.26 4.01 8.94
C HIS A 175 -21.17 4.98 9.71
N GLU A 176 -21.28 4.81 11.04
CA GLU A 176 -22.05 5.72 11.89
C GLU A 176 -21.51 7.15 11.85
N LYS A 177 -20.18 7.31 11.78
CA LYS A 177 -19.51 8.61 11.68
C LYS A 177 -19.77 9.31 10.34
N THR A 178 -20.06 8.57 9.27
CA THR A 178 -20.16 9.13 7.92
C THR A 178 -21.59 9.24 7.40
N LYS A 179 -22.56 8.55 8.01
CA LYS A 179 -23.94 8.43 7.50
C LYS A 179 -24.70 9.75 7.31
N GLU A 180 -24.35 10.80 8.06
CA GLU A 180 -25.05 12.10 8.01
C GLU A 180 -24.47 13.04 6.94
N PHE A 181 -23.30 12.72 6.37
CA PHE A 181 -22.62 13.57 5.40
C PHE A 181 -22.99 13.20 3.97
N LEU A 182 -23.79 14.04 3.32
CA LEU A 182 -24.28 13.80 1.95
C LEU A 182 -23.17 13.74 0.89
N ASN A 183 -22.03 14.38 1.16
CA ASN A 183 -20.87 14.42 0.26
C ASN A 183 -19.84 13.32 0.56
N ILE A 184 -20.11 12.39 1.48
CA ILE A 184 -19.20 11.28 1.83
C ILE A 184 -19.86 9.95 1.47
N ARG A 185 -19.18 9.13 0.67
CA ARG A 185 -19.59 7.76 0.33
C ARG A 185 -18.58 6.78 0.89
N LEU A 186 -19.05 5.76 1.62
CA LEU A 186 -18.21 4.73 2.22
C LEU A 186 -18.32 3.41 1.46
N PHE A 187 -17.18 2.86 1.06
CA PHE A 187 -17.05 1.57 0.39
C PHE A 187 -16.18 0.61 1.20
N LYS A 188 -16.66 -0.62 1.40
CA LYS A 188 -15.89 -1.70 2.04
C LYS A 188 -15.46 -2.72 1.00
N ASN A 189 -14.16 -2.87 0.80
CA ASN A 189 -13.57 -3.87 -0.09
C ASN A 189 -14.30 -3.99 -1.46
N PRO A 190 -14.45 -2.89 -2.21
CA PRO A 190 -15.16 -2.93 -3.48
C PRO A 190 -14.37 -3.73 -4.52
N GLU A 191 -15.07 -4.43 -5.40
CA GLU A 191 -14.46 -5.26 -6.45
C GLU A 191 -13.93 -4.43 -7.63
N ASN A 192 -14.40 -3.18 -7.77
CA ASN A 192 -14.13 -2.27 -8.87
C ASN A 192 -13.27 -1.07 -8.46
N MET A 193 -12.19 -1.32 -7.72
CA MET A 193 -11.26 -0.30 -7.23
C MET A 193 -10.76 0.64 -8.33
N GLU A 194 -10.44 0.09 -9.50
CA GLU A 194 -9.92 0.83 -10.64
C GLU A 194 -10.90 1.91 -11.12
N LYS A 195 -12.20 1.61 -11.13
CA LYS A 195 -13.25 2.56 -11.53
C LYS A 195 -13.44 3.64 -10.50
N LEU A 196 -13.54 3.26 -9.22
CA LEU A 196 -13.72 4.21 -8.11
C LEU A 196 -12.56 5.20 -8.02
N LEU A 197 -11.33 4.71 -8.15
CA LEU A 197 -10.15 5.59 -8.23
C LEU A 197 -10.24 6.51 -9.44
N ASN A 198 -10.54 5.97 -10.63
CA ASN A 198 -10.56 6.75 -11.86
C ASN A 198 -11.62 7.87 -11.83
N GLU A 199 -12.72 7.73 -11.07
CA GLU A 199 -13.71 8.80 -10.89
C GLU A 199 -13.21 10.03 -10.11
N SER A 200 -12.07 9.92 -9.42
CA SER A 200 -11.53 10.95 -8.54
C SER A 200 -10.44 11.79 -9.21
N GLN A 201 -10.30 13.05 -8.80
CA GLN A 201 -9.27 13.96 -9.34
C GLN A 201 -8.03 14.07 -8.45
N LEU A 202 -8.18 13.72 -7.18
CA LEU A 202 -7.13 13.71 -6.18
C LEU A 202 -7.38 12.52 -5.25
N ALA A 203 -6.31 11.99 -4.65
CA ALA A 203 -6.41 11.00 -3.60
C ALA A 203 -5.70 11.46 -2.32
N ILE A 204 -6.14 10.92 -1.19
CA ILE A 204 -5.43 10.95 0.09
C ILE A 204 -5.21 9.50 0.51
N GLY A 205 -3.96 9.12 0.81
CA GLY A 205 -3.68 7.72 1.15
C GLY A 205 -2.26 7.44 1.61
N SER A 206 -1.97 6.17 1.87
CA SER A 206 -0.64 5.69 2.22
C SER A 206 0.20 5.34 0.99
N THR A 207 1.47 5.00 1.22
CA THR A 207 2.38 4.53 0.17
C THR A 207 2.31 3.02 0.04
N GLY A 208 2.31 2.52 -1.20
CA GLY A 208 2.29 1.10 -1.53
C GLY A 208 2.01 0.88 -3.01
N ILE A 209 1.51 -0.30 -3.39
CA ILE A 209 1.08 -0.57 -4.77
C ILE A 209 0.07 0.46 -5.27
N SER A 210 -0.81 0.95 -4.39
CA SER A 210 -1.81 1.96 -4.69
C SER A 210 -1.23 3.31 -5.15
N SER A 211 0.01 3.64 -4.76
CA SER A 211 0.68 4.83 -5.33
C SER A 211 0.91 4.68 -6.83
N TYR A 212 1.24 3.48 -7.30
CA TYR A 212 1.47 3.22 -8.71
C TYR A 212 0.16 3.05 -9.49
N GLU A 213 -0.85 2.42 -8.89
CA GLU A 213 -2.22 2.38 -9.45
C GLU A 213 -2.77 3.78 -9.69
N ARG A 214 -2.65 4.67 -8.69
CA ARG A 214 -3.03 6.09 -8.82
C ARG A 214 -2.19 6.81 -9.87
N CYS A 215 -0.88 6.53 -9.94
CA CYS A 215 -0.03 7.13 -10.97
C CYS A 215 -0.45 6.72 -12.39
N TYR A 216 -0.74 5.43 -12.60
CA TYR A 216 -1.25 4.91 -13.87
C TYR A 216 -2.54 5.62 -14.29
N LEU A 217 -3.46 5.85 -13.35
CA LEU A 217 -4.70 6.59 -13.60
C LEU A 217 -4.52 8.11 -13.67
N GLY A 218 -3.30 8.62 -13.48
CA GLY A 218 -3.02 10.06 -13.51
C GLY A 218 -3.64 10.81 -12.34
N ILE A 219 -3.75 10.18 -11.16
CA ILE A 219 -4.37 10.74 -9.95
C ILE A 219 -3.26 11.25 -9.01
N PRO A 220 -3.06 12.58 -8.90
CA PRO A 220 -2.26 13.17 -7.84
C PRO A 220 -2.68 12.67 -6.46
N THR A 221 -1.72 12.51 -5.54
CA THR A 221 -2.01 11.99 -4.19
C THR A 221 -1.34 12.86 -3.13
N ILE A 222 -2.09 13.19 -2.08
CA ILE A 222 -1.54 13.65 -0.79
C ILE A 222 -1.28 12.40 0.05
N VAL A 223 -0.03 12.17 0.42
CA VAL A 223 0.41 10.96 1.10
C VAL A 223 0.69 11.21 2.56
N ILE A 224 0.17 10.32 3.41
CA ILE A 224 0.52 10.20 4.83
C ILE A 224 0.94 8.75 5.05
N THR A 225 2.16 8.53 5.53
CA THR A 225 2.67 7.16 5.72
C THR A 225 2.22 6.57 7.05
N ILE A 226 1.87 5.29 7.02
CA ILE A 226 1.39 4.54 8.20
C ILE A 226 2.47 3.67 8.87
N SER A 227 3.63 3.53 8.22
CA SER A 227 4.75 2.72 8.70
C SER A 227 6.08 3.29 8.19
N GLU A 228 7.17 3.04 8.90
CA GLU A 228 8.49 3.63 8.59
C GLU A 228 9.03 3.19 7.21
N ASN A 229 8.77 1.93 6.83
CA ASN A 229 9.19 1.38 5.54
C ASN A 229 8.54 2.09 4.33
N GLN A 230 7.50 2.90 4.54
CA GLN A 230 6.88 3.71 3.50
C GLN A 230 7.56 5.07 3.28
N ILE A 231 8.28 5.59 4.29
CA ILE A 231 8.78 6.98 4.31
C ILE A 231 9.74 7.24 3.15
N ASN A 232 10.70 6.34 2.93
CA ASN A 232 11.69 6.51 1.86
C ASN A 232 11.04 6.46 0.48
N VAL A 233 10.09 5.54 0.28
CA VAL A 233 9.33 5.45 -0.98
C VAL A 233 8.50 6.72 -1.20
N ALA A 234 7.85 7.23 -0.16
CA ALA A 234 7.09 8.49 -0.22
C ALA A 234 7.98 9.68 -0.62
N LYS A 235 9.12 9.86 0.07
CA LYS A 235 10.09 10.92 -0.27
C LYS A 235 10.57 10.81 -1.72
N ASN A 236 10.86 9.60 -2.20
CA ASN A 236 11.31 9.39 -3.58
C ASN A 236 10.21 9.70 -4.61
N LEU A 237 8.95 9.32 -4.34
CA LEU A 237 7.80 9.68 -5.18
C LEU A 237 7.54 11.20 -5.18
N GLU A 238 7.68 11.86 -4.03
CA GLU A 238 7.56 13.31 -3.93
C GLU A 238 8.64 14.04 -4.73
N LYS A 239 9.90 13.56 -4.70
CA LYS A 239 10.98 14.10 -5.54
C LYS A 239 10.70 13.97 -7.05
N LYS A 240 10.01 12.91 -7.48
CA LYS A 240 9.49 12.81 -8.87
C LYS A 240 8.34 13.79 -9.13
N GLY A 241 7.71 14.29 -8.08
CA GLY A 241 6.63 15.27 -8.10
C GLY A 241 5.30 14.67 -8.49
N VAL A 242 5.08 13.38 -8.20
CA VAL A 242 3.81 12.67 -8.44
C VAL A 242 2.88 12.68 -7.23
N ILE A 243 3.42 12.93 -6.03
CA ILE A 243 2.67 13.05 -4.77
C ILE A 243 3.12 14.30 -4.00
N ASP A 244 2.34 14.75 -3.01
CA ASP A 244 2.84 15.57 -1.89
C ASP A 244 2.86 14.69 -0.65
N TYR A 245 4.03 14.54 -0.03
CA TYR A 245 4.17 13.77 1.19
C TYR A 245 4.04 14.72 2.38
N LEU A 246 3.01 14.51 3.21
CA LEU A 246 2.74 15.35 4.37
C LEU A 246 3.67 15.02 5.53
N ASP A 247 3.55 13.81 6.07
CA ASP A 247 4.45 13.21 7.05
C ASP A 247 4.02 11.77 7.39
N HIS A 248 4.66 11.17 8.38
CA HIS A 248 4.17 9.99 9.07
C HIS A 248 2.92 10.31 9.92
N TYR A 249 2.04 9.32 10.10
CA TYR A 249 0.68 9.51 10.64
C TYR A 249 0.63 10.12 12.06
N ASP A 250 1.69 9.94 12.83
CA ASP A 250 1.87 10.44 14.19
C ASP A 250 2.34 11.91 14.25
N ASN A 251 2.87 12.45 13.14
CA ASN A 251 3.53 13.75 13.10
C ASN A 251 2.90 14.74 12.10
N PHE A 252 2.03 14.30 11.20
CA PHE A 252 1.48 15.18 10.18
C PHE A 252 0.60 16.30 10.77
N ASP A 253 0.73 17.49 10.17
CA ASP A 253 -0.07 18.67 10.51
C ASP A 253 -1.40 18.66 9.75
N GLU A 254 -2.51 18.58 10.49
CA GLU A 254 -3.86 18.56 9.93
C GLU A 254 -4.20 19.84 9.16
N ASN A 255 -3.66 20.99 9.56
CA ASN A 255 -3.87 22.25 8.85
C ASN A 255 -3.16 22.23 7.48
N LYS A 256 -1.99 21.60 7.38
CA LYS A 256 -1.30 21.44 6.09
C LYS A 256 -2.11 20.59 5.12
N LEU A 257 -2.80 19.55 5.62
CA LEU A 257 -3.71 18.76 4.79
C LEU A 257 -4.82 19.63 4.20
N THR A 258 -5.51 20.41 5.03
CA THR A 258 -6.60 21.31 4.57
C THR A 258 -6.07 22.35 3.58
N ILE A 259 -4.92 22.97 3.86
CA ILE A 259 -4.28 23.94 2.95
C ILE A 259 -3.95 23.31 1.59
N LEU A 260 -3.45 22.06 1.57
CA LEU A 260 -3.17 21.36 0.31
C LEU A 260 -4.45 21.03 -0.47
N ILE A 261 -5.52 20.60 0.21
CA ILE A 261 -6.83 20.37 -0.42
C ILE A 261 -7.32 21.67 -1.07
N GLU A 262 -7.27 22.79 -0.36
CA GLU A 262 -7.68 24.11 -0.88
C GLU A 262 -6.83 24.58 -2.07
N LYS A 263 -5.51 24.36 -2.04
CA LYS A 263 -4.64 24.66 -3.20
C LYS A 263 -5.05 23.86 -4.44
N TYR A 264 -5.34 22.57 -4.25
CA TYR A 264 -5.78 21.72 -5.36
C TYR A 264 -7.21 22.02 -5.83
N TYR A 265 -8.08 22.47 -4.92
CA TYR A 265 -9.41 22.92 -5.28
C TYR A 265 -9.37 24.11 -6.25
N ASN A 266 -8.45 25.04 -6.01
CA ASN A 266 -8.16 26.16 -6.90
C ASN A 266 -7.32 25.79 -8.14
N ASN A 267 -7.20 24.48 -8.44
CA ASN A 267 -6.46 23.89 -9.57
C ASN A 267 -4.98 24.32 -9.62
N GLU A 268 -4.36 24.66 -8.48
CA GLU A 268 -2.94 24.98 -8.45
C GLU A 268 -2.13 23.69 -8.67
N LYS A 269 -1.45 23.59 -9.81
CA LYS A 269 -0.51 22.49 -10.16
C LYS A 269 -1.12 21.07 -10.26
N LEU A 270 -2.43 20.89 -10.06
CA LEU A 270 -3.09 19.57 -10.08
C LEU A 270 -2.87 18.83 -11.41
N ASN A 271 -3.13 19.50 -12.54
CA ASN A 271 -2.90 18.94 -13.87
C ASN A 271 -1.42 18.65 -14.16
N LYS A 272 -0.51 19.49 -13.66
CA LYS A 272 0.94 19.28 -13.81
C LYS A 272 1.40 18.03 -13.06
N LYS A 273 0.84 17.77 -11.87
CA LYS A 273 1.12 16.55 -11.10
C LYS A 273 0.52 15.32 -11.79
N ARG A 274 -0.71 15.42 -12.30
CA ARG A 274 -1.34 14.37 -13.13
C ARG A 274 -0.47 13.96 -14.32
N GLU A 275 0.08 14.93 -15.06
CA GLU A 275 0.97 14.63 -16.19
C GLU A 275 2.24 13.88 -15.77
N LYS A 276 2.78 14.17 -14.58
CA LYS A 276 3.93 13.43 -14.04
C LYS A 276 3.53 12.01 -13.64
N CYS A 277 2.36 11.83 -13.02
CA CYS A 277 1.81 10.51 -12.68
C CYS A 277 1.73 9.61 -13.92
N LEU A 278 1.11 10.11 -15.00
CA LEU A 278 0.93 9.36 -16.25
C LEU A 278 2.25 9.02 -16.96
N LYS A 279 3.31 9.79 -16.71
CA LYS A 279 4.65 9.50 -17.26
C LYS A 279 5.42 8.48 -16.44
N LEU A 280 5.04 8.25 -15.18
CA LEU A 280 5.77 7.35 -14.28
C LEU A 280 5.45 5.88 -14.55
N ILE A 281 4.19 5.55 -14.86
CA ILE A 281 3.70 4.18 -15.03
C ILE A 281 3.05 4.04 -16.41
N ASP A 282 3.57 3.12 -17.23
CA ASP A 282 3.06 2.86 -18.59
C ASP A 282 2.04 1.72 -18.66
N GLY A 283 1.87 0.98 -17.56
CA GLY A 283 0.95 -0.16 -17.44
C GLY A 283 1.44 -1.44 -18.13
N LYS A 284 2.72 -1.56 -18.47
CA LYS A 284 3.26 -2.71 -19.21
C LYS A 284 3.92 -3.78 -18.33
N GLY A 285 4.59 -3.36 -17.25
CA GLY A 285 5.32 -4.28 -16.35
C GLY A 285 6.62 -4.83 -16.94
#